data_AF-A0AAV8R2T6-F1
#
_entry.id   AF-A0AAV8R2T6-F1
#
_cell.length_a   1.000
_cell.length_b   1.000
_cell.length_c   1.000
_cell.angle_alpha   90.00
_cell.angle_beta   90.00
_cell.angle_gamma   90.00
#
_symmetry.space_group_name_H-M   'P 1'
#
loop_
_entity.id
_entity.type
_entity.pdbx_description
1 polymer ?
#
loop_
_entity_poly.entity_id
_entity_poly.type
_entity_poly.pdbx_seq_one_letter_code
_entity_poly.pdbx_strand_id
1 'polypeptide(L)' 'MLSGTVMFGWIQYCGEAKVCPLFCVQAESMTCNSTAGERLNPVCNCCFAPEGGCTIYLSNGGKLQCA' A
#
# COMPACT_ATOMS: atom_id res chain seq x y z
N MET A 1 -20.86 34.66 34.48
CA MET A 1 -21.39 33.72 33.47
C MET A 1 -20.20 33.24 32.64
N LEU A 2 -19.64 32.06 32.93
CA LEU A 2 -18.65 31.42 32.06
C LEU A 2 -19.39 30.45 31.15
N SER A 3 -19.44 30.73 29.85
CA SER A 3 -20.02 29.82 28.86
C SER A 3 -18.87 29.14 28.11
N GLY A 4 -18.65 27.86 28.39
CA GLY A 4 -17.68 27.02 27.67
C GLY A 4 -18.41 26.20 26.61
N THR A 5 -17.94 26.26 25.37
CA THR A 5 -18.45 25.43 24.28
C THR A 5 -17.52 24.24 24.08
N VAL A 6 -18.09 23.03 24.14
CA VAL A 6 -17.38 21.79 23.78
C VAL A 6 -17.67 21.51 22.32
N MET A 7 -16.66 21.53 21.46
CA MET A 7 -16.80 21.06 20.08
C MET A 7 -16.99 19.55 20.09
N PHE A 8 -18.22 19.10 19.84
CA PHE A 8 -18.49 17.72 19.48
C PHE A 8 -18.09 17.52 18.01
N GLY A 9 -16.84 17.11 17.78
CA GLY A 9 -16.35 16.75 16.46
C GLY A 9 -17.04 15.49 15.96
N TRP A 10 -17.55 15.52 14.73
CA TRP A 10 -18.07 14.34 14.03
C TRP A 10 -16.90 13.39 13.76
N ILE A 11 -16.95 12.20 14.35
CA ILE A 11 -16.00 11.14 14.05
C ILE A 11 -16.34 10.64 12.64
N GLN A 12 -15.64 11.15 11.62
CA GLN A 12 -15.73 10.58 10.28
C GLN A 12 -15.17 9.15 10.35
N TYR A 13 -16.05 8.18 10.12
CA TYR A 13 -15.66 6.79 9.94
C TYR A 13 -14.90 6.69 8.62
N CYS A 14 -13.58 6.91 8.66
CA CYS A 14 -12.70 6.46 7.59
C CYS A 14 -12.82 4.93 7.53
N GLY A 15 -13.13 4.40 6.35
CA GLY A 15 -13.28 2.95 6.16
C GLY A 15 -12.09 2.14 6.69
N GLU A 16 -12.28 0.82 6.79
CA GLU A 16 -11.26 -0.06 7.37
C GLU A 16 -9.90 0.12 6.69
N ALA A 17 -8.90 0.51 7.48
CA ALA A 17 -7.55 0.69 6.99
C ALA A 17 -6.89 -0.68 6.76
N LYS A 18 -6.29 -0.88 5.59
CA LYS A 18 -5.51 -2.10 5.30
C LYS A 18 -4.29 -2.15 6.22
N VAL A 19 -4.24 -3.12 7.12
CA VAL A 19 -3.08 -3.36 7.98
C VAL A 19 -2.08 -4.23 7.23
N CYS A 20 -0.89 -3.69 6.99
CA CYS A 20 0.18 -4.39 6.29
C CYS A 20 1.39 -4.65 7.20
N PRO A 21 1.98 -5.86 7.15
CA PRO A 21 3.19 -6.15 7.91
C PRO A 21 4.39 -5.36 7.33
N LEU A 22 5.21 -4.82 8.23
CA LEU A 22 6.35 -3.94 7.90
C LEU A 22 7.63 -4.75 7.63
N PHE A 23 7.59 -5.60 6.60
CA PHE A 23 8.80 -6.25 6.07
C PHE A 23 9.00 -5.90 4.59
N CYS A 24 10.25 -5.82 4.14
CA CYS A 24 10.58 -5.51 2.76
C CYS A 24 11.33 -6.68 2.13
N VAL A 25 10.85 -7.16 0.98
CA VAL A 25 11.59 -8.10 0.14
C VAL A 25 12.69 -7.35 -0.61
N GLN A 26 13.81 -8.02 -0.88
CA GLN A 26 14.86 -7.44 -1.72
C GLN A 26 14.37 -7.45 -3.17
N ALA A 27 13.86 -6.30 -3.61
CA ALA A 27 13.31 -6.10 -4.93
C ALA A 27 14.14 -5.07 -5.72
N GLU A 28 14.22 -5.31 -7.02
CA GLU A 28 14.85 -4.41 -7.97
C GLU A 28 13.80 -3.52 -8.65
N SER A 29 12.60 -4.04 -8.88
CA SER A 29 11.53 -3.31 -9.56
C SER A 29 10.17 -3.96 -9.36
N MET A 30 9.11 -3.26 -9.76
CA MET A 30 7.78 -3.86 -9.92
C MET A 30 7.11 -3.40 -11.21
N THR A 31 6.16 -4.20 -11.69
CA THR A 31 5.25 -3.83 -12.78
C THR A 31 3.82 -4.14 -12.34
N CYS A 32 2.86 -3.29 -12.67
CA CYS A 32 1.45 -3.53 -12.39
C CYS A 32 0.64 -3.58 -13.69
N ASN A 33 -0.47 -4.30 -13.68
CA ASN A 33 -1.33 -4.37 -14.87
C ASN A 33 -1.90 -2.99 -15.25
N SER A 34 -2.12 -2.13 -14.26
CA SER A 34 -2.60 -0.76 -14.45
C SER A 34 -1.62 0.15 -15.17
N THR A 35 -0.31 -0.15 -15.15
CA THR A 35 0.73 0.69 -15.75
C THR A 35 1.26 0.17 -17.07
N ALA A 36 0.54 -0.77 -17.71
CA ALA A 36 0.88 -1.34 -19.01
C ALA A 36 2.34 -1.85 -19.10
N GLY A 37 2.88 -2.37 -17.98
CA GLY A 37 4.24 -2.92 -17.94
C GLY A 37 5.36 -1.93 -17.65
N GLU A 38 5.05 -0.68 -17.29
CA GLU A 38 6.05 0.27 -16.80
C GLU A 38 6.78 -0.28 -15.56
N ARG A 39 8.12 -0.16 -15.56
CA ARG A 39 9.00 -0.63 -14.48
C ARG A 39 9.09 0.46 -13.40
N LEU A 40 8.42 0.22 -12.29
CA LEU A 40 8.27 1.14 -11.15
C LEU A 40 9.23 0.78 -10.02
N ASN A 41 9.43 1.72 -9.11
CA ASN A 41 10.07 1.45 -7.82
C ASN A 41 9.25 0.41 -7.04
N PRO A 42 9.88 -0.66 -6.51
CA PRO A 42 9.16 -1.71 -5.85
C PRO A 42 8.66 -1.27 -4.47
N VAL A 43 7.44 -1.70 -4.13
CA VAL A 43 6.93 -1.66 -2.76
C VAL A 43 7.57 -2.76 -1.90
N CYS A 44 7.51 -2.61 -0.58
CA CYS A 44 8.15 -3.54 0.34
C CYS A 44 7.62 -4.98 0.25
N ASN A 45 6.32 -5.19 0.08
CA ASN A 45 5.73 -6.51 -0.07
C ASN A 45 4.37 -6.42 -0.77
N CYS A 46 3.77 -7.56 -1.09
CA CYS A 46 2.49 -7.60 -1.80
C CYS A 46 1.32 -6.97 -1.04
N CYS A 47 1.38 -6.81 0.28
CA CYS A 47 0.33 -6.08 1.00
C CYS A 47 0.31 -4.59 0.61
N PHE A 48 1.48 -4.01 0.34
CA PHE A 48 1.58 -2.62 -0.12
C PHE A 48 1.42 -2.45 -1.63
N ALA A 49 1.30 -3.54 -2.38
CA ALA A 49 1.04 -3.44 -3.81
C ALA A 49 -0.38 -2.90 -4.06
N PRO A 50 -0.58 -2.06 -5.08
CA PRO A 50 -1.90 -1.62 -5.47
C PRO A 50 -2.72 -2.83 -5.95
N GLU A 51 -4.03 -2.73 -5.73
CA GLU A 51 -4.98 -3.75 -6.17
C GLU A 51 -5.03 -3.82 -7.71
N GLY A 52 -5.38 -4.99 -8.25
CA GLY A 52 -5.46 -5.22 -9.70
C GLY A 52 -4.25 -5.96 -10.29
N GLY A 53 -3.41 -6.53 -9.45
CA GLY A 53 -2.33 -7.43 -9.85
C GLY A 53 -1.02 -6.71 -10.20
N CYS A 54 0.02 -7.03 -9.45
CA CYS A 54 1.38 -6.56 -9.70
C CYS A 54 2.38 -7.71 -9.62
N THR A 55 3.53 -7.54 -10.25
CA THR A 55 4.68 -8.43 -10.13
C THR A 55 5.85 -7.65 -9.56
N ILE A 56 6.40 -8.12 -8.44
CA ILE A 56 7.64 -7.60 -7.85
C ILE A 56 8.79 -8.49 -8.31
N TYR A 57 9.78 -7.91 -8.97
CA TYR A 57 11.00 -8.60 -9.41
C TYR A 57 12.07 -8.48 -8.32
N LEU A 58 12.46 -9.62 -7.78
CA LEU A 58 13.41 -9.73 -6.69
C LEU A 58 14.85 -9.61 -7.20
N SER A 59 15.74 -9.07 -6.36
CA SER A 59 17.16 -8.90 -6.68
C SER A 59 17.89 -10.24 -6.90
N ASN A 60 17.34 -11.34 -6.40
CA ASN A 60 17.86 -12.69 -6.65
C ASN A 60 17.37 -13.31 -7.98
N GLY A 61 16.70 -12.53 -8.84
CA GLY A 61 16.11 -12.99 -10.10
C GLY A 61 14.74 -13.66 -9.96
N GLY A 62 14.23 -13.82 -8.73
CA GLY A 62 12.88 -14.32 -8.47
C GLY A 62 11.78 -13.30 -8.82
N LYS A 63 10.53 -13.76 -8.80
CA LYS A 63 9.35 -12.91 -8.98
C LYS A 63 8.26 -13.26 -7.96
N LEU A 64 7.61 -12.25 -7.43
CA LEU A 64 6.43 -12.38 -6.58
C LEU A 64 5.24 -11.77 -7.30
N GLN A 65 4.19 -12.57 -7.50
CA GLN A 65 2.92 -12.11 -8.06
C GLN A 65 1.97 -11.76 -6.93
N CYS A 66 1.55 -10.50 -6.89
CA CYS A 66 0.62 -9.97 -5.90
C CYS A 66 -0.80 -10.04 -6.46
N ALA A 67 -1.75 -10.39 -5.57
CA ALA A 67 -3.18 -10.50 -5.89
C ALA A 67 -3.85 -9.13 -5.99
#